data_AF-A0A2N2G0S5-F1
#
_entry.id   AF-A0A2N2G0S5-F1
#
_cell.length_a   1.000
_cell.length_b   1.000
_cell.length_c   1.000
_cell.angle_alpha   90.00
_cell.angle_beta   90.00
_cell.angle_gamma   90.00
#
_symmetry.space_group_name_H-M   'P 1'
#
loop_
_entity.id
_entity.type
_entity.pdbx_description
1 polymer ?
#
loop_
_entity_poly.entity_id
_entity_poly.type
_entity_poly.pdbx_seq_one_letter_code
_entity_poly.pdbx_strand_id
1 'polypeptide(L)'
;MSCSCTSSSTQTNIQQEVMDKINNHPCYSEGAHQHYARIHVAVAPACNIQCNYCNRKYDCSNESRPGVTSSKLQPIEAVKKVLFIGGEIQQLSVVGIAGPGDALA
;
A
#
# COMPACT_ATOMS: atom_id res chain seq x y z
N MET A 1 -48.06 -13.24 -6.13
CA MET A 1 -46.90 -14.07 -5.73
C MET A 1 -45.82 -13.12 -5.21
N SER A 2 -45.84 -12.88 -3.91
CA SER A 2 -44.87 -12.01 -3.22
C SER A 2 -43.63 -12.83 -2.88
N CYS A 3 -42.55 -12.62 -3.63
CA CYS A 3 -41.23 -13.11 -3.24
C CYS A 3 -40.72 -12.24 -2.10
N SER A 4 -40.89 -12.73 -0.87
CA SER A 4 -40.20 -12.26 0.32
C SER A 4 -38.73 -12.68 0.23
N CYS A 5 -37.91 -11.90 -0.45
CA CYS A 5 -36.47 -11.93 -0.23
C CYS A 5 -36.17 -11.05 0.98
N THR A 6 -36.09 -11.66 2.16
CA THR A 6 -35.48 -11.06 3.35
C THR A 6 -34.03 -10.75 2.99
N SER A 7 -33.78 -9.52 2.54
CA SER A 7 -32.44 -8.97 2.40
C SER A 7 -31.91 -8.81 3.83
N SER A 8 -31.23 -9.83 4.34
CA SER A 8 -30.51 -9.74 5.61
C SER A 8 -29.60 -8.52 5.54
N SER A 9 -29.99 -7.52 6.31
CA SER A 9 -29.36 -6.22 6.47
C SER A 9 -27.99 -6.38 7.15
N THR A 10 -26.98 -6.85 6.43
CA THR A 10 -25.60 -6.99 6.92
C THR A 10 -24.61 -6.06 6.22
N GLN A 11 -25.05 -4.86 5.82
CA GLN A 11 -24.18 -3.89 5.13
C GLN A 11 -24.33 -2.45 5.65
N THR A 12 -24.43 -2.25 6.96
CA THR A 12 -24.44 -0.90 7.57
C THR A 12 -23.60 -0.80 8.83
N ASN A 13 -22.41 -1.39 8.84
CA ASN A 13 -21.38 -0.98 9.79
C ASN A 13 -20.00 -1.33 9.24
N ILE A 14 -19.45 -0.46 8.39
CA ILE A 14 -18.00 -0.40 8.29
C ILE A 14 -17.56 0.01 9.69
N GLN A 15 -16.96 -0.91 10.44
CA GLN A 15 -16.50 -0.68 11.81
C GLN A 15 -15.69 0.62 11.82
N GLN A 16 -16.04 1.56 12.71
CA GLN A 16 -15.50 2.93 12.75
C GLN A 16 -13.97 2.99 12.52
N GLU A 17 -13.23 2.05 13.11
CA GLU A 17 -11.78 1.91 12.98
C GLU A 17 -11.27 1.74 11.54
N VAL A 18 -12.01 1.00 10.70
CA VAL A 18 -11.67 0.82 9.28
C VAL A 18 -11.89 2.13 8.52
N MET A 19 -12.96 2.86 8.85
CA MET A 19 -13.22 4.16 8.24
C MET A 19 -12.12 5.17 8.58
N ASP A 20 -11.62 5.15 9.83
CA ASP A 20 -10.51 5.99 10.25
C ASP A 20 -9.21 5.65 9.49
N LYS A 21 -8.93 4.35 9.28
CA LYS A 21 -7.79 3.91 8.46
C LYS A 21 -7.91 4.42 7.02
N ILE A 22 -9.10 4.34 6.42
CA ILE A 22 -9.35 4.86 5.06
C ILE A 22 -9.14 6.38 5.01
N ASN A 23 -9.69 7.10 5.99
CA ASN A 23 -9.61 8.56 6.06
C ASN A 23 -8.17 9.08 6.25
N ASN A 24 -7.30 8.29 6.88
CA ASN A 24 -5.88 8.64 7.10
C ASN A 24 -4.93 8.08 6.03
N HIS A 25 -5.45 7.34 5.04
CA HIS A 25 -4.63 6.67 4.03
C HIS A 25 -4.52 7.50 2.73
N PRO A 26 -3.32 7.97 2.34
CA PRO A 26 -3.14 8.87 1.20
C PRO A 26 -3.43 8.25 -0.18
N CYS A 27 -3.63 6.93 -0.28
CA CYS A 27 -4.11 6.29 -1.52
C CYS A 27 -5.64 6.18 -1.61
N TYR A 28 -6.38 6.29 -0.49
CA TYR A 28 -7.83 6.03 -0.48
C TYR A 28 -8.66 7.30 -0.29
N SER A 29 -8.10 8.33 0.33
CA SER A 29 -8.79 9.61 0.57
C SER A 29 -8.03 10.76 -0.08
N GLU A 30 -8.75 11.59 -0.84
CA GLU A 30 -8.19 12.78 -1.51
C GLU A 30 -7.65 13.79 -0.48
N GLY A 31 -8.40 14.05 0.59
CA GLY A 31 -7.97 14.92 1.67
C GLY A 31 -6.73 14.37 2.40
N ALA A 32 -6.60 13.05 2.51
CA ALA A 32 -5.44 12.42 3.14
C ALA A 32 -4.16 12.58 2.31
N HIS A 33 -4.27 12.65 0.98
CA HIS A 33 -3.12 12.71 0.08
C HIS A 33 -2.21 13.92 0.32
N GLN A 34 -2.78 15.03 0.81
CA GLN A 34 -2.06 16.27 1.08
C GLN A 34 -1.54 16.37 2.53
N HIS A 35 -2.08 15.56 3.44
CA HIS A 35 -1.81 15.68 4.88
C HIS A 35 -1.01 14.50 5.45
N TYR A 36 -1.11 13.32 4.84
CA TYR A 36 -0.49 12.11 5.33
C TYR A 36 0.53 11.53 4.35
N ALA A 37 1.60 10.99 4.91
CA ALA A 37 2.67 10.37 4.17
C ALA A 37 2.56 8.84 4.20
N ARG A 38 2.99 8.21 3.11
CA ARG A 38 3.23 6.77 3.03
C ARG A 38 4.68 6.49 2.68
N ILE A 39 5.21 5.39 3.18
CA ILE A 39 6.53 4.88 2.81
C ILE A 39 6.40 3.49 2.18
N HIS A 40 7.07 3.29 1.05
CA HIS A 40 7.26 1.97 0.46
C HIS A 40 8.64 1.41 0.84
N VAL A 41 8.70 0.15 1.24
CA VAL A 41 9.96 -0.56 1.52
C VAL A 41 10.26 -1.61 0.46
N ALA A 42 11.48 -1.56 -0.09
CA ALA A 42 11.91 -2.37 -1.23
C ALA A 42 12.43 -3.75 -0.80
N VAL A 43 11.56 -4.58 -0.21
CA VAL A 43 11.90 -5.90 0.33
C VAL A 43 11.45 -7.07 -0.53
N ALA A 44 10.66 -6.83 -1.58
CA ALA A 44 10.06 -7.87 -2.41
C ALA A 44 10.68 -7.87 -3.83
N PRO A 45 11.83 -8.53 -4.07
CA PRO A 45 12.53 -8.48 -5.36
C PRO A 45 12.01 -9.48 -6.39
N ALA A 46 11.27 -10.51 -5.97
CA ALA A 46 10.75 -11.56 -6.85
C ALA A 46 9.37 -11.17 -7.40
N CYS A 47 9.01 -11.71 -8.56
CA CYS A 47 7.67 -11.57 -9.12
C CYS A 47 7.31 -12.86 -9.86
N ASN A 48 6.13 -13.38 -9.59
CA ASN A 48 5.60 -14.65 -10.12
C ASN A 48 4.92 -14.49 -11.50
N ILE A 49 4.76 -13.26 -11.99
CA ILE A 49 4.23 -12.94 -13.32
C ILE A 49 5.17 -12.00 -14.10
N GLN A 50 4.92 -11.86 -15.39
CA GLN A 50 5.60 -10.89 -16.25
C GLN A 50 4.56 -10.08 -17.01
N CYS A 51 4.28 -8.85 -16.56
CA CYS A 51 3.41 -7.94 -17.29
C CYS A 51 4.07 -7.50 -18.60
N ASN A 52 3.28 -7.31 -19.66
CA ASN A 52 3.77 -6.88 -20.98
C ASN A 52 4.45 -5.51 -20.98
N TYR A 53 4.11 -4.65 -20.02
CA TYR A 53 4.67 -3.31 -19.86
C TYR A 53 5.78 -3.24 -18.78
N CYS A 54 6.07 -4.36 -18.09
CA CYS A 54 7.03 -4.37 -16.99
C CYS A 54 8.45 -4.65 -17.50
N ASN A 55 9.41 -3.85 -17.04
CA ASN A 55 10.83 -4.13 -17.18
C ASN A 55 11.43 -4.37 -15.79
N ARG A 56 11.85 -5.63 -15.52
CA ARG A 56 12.38 -6.08 -14.22
C ARG A 56 13.71 -5.43 -13.79
N LYS A 57 14.28 -4.57 -14.63
CA LYS A 57 15.40 -3.70 -14.25
C LYS A 57 14.96 -2.56 -13.32
N TYR A 58 13.67 -2.22 -13.32
CA TYR A 58 13.07 -1.14 -12.54
C TYR A 58 12.06 -1.68 -11.54
N ASP A 59 11.64 -0.83 -10.62
CA ASP A 59 10.58 -1.15 -9.66
C ASP A 59 9.25 -1.43 -10.37
N CYS A 60 8.38 -2.20 -9.71
CA CYS A 60 7.07 -2.58 -10.21
C CYS A 60 6.28 -1.37 -10.71
N SER A 61 6.04 -1.31 -12.01
CA SER A 61 5.39 -0.15 -12.66
C SER A 61 3.93 0.04 -12.25
N ASN A 62 3.32 -0.95 -11.57
CA ASN A 62 1.96 -0.86 -11.07
C ASN A 62 1.86 0.10 -9.86
N GLU A 63 2.87 0.10 -8.98
CA GLU A 63 2.83 0.84 -7.71
C GLU A 63 4.01 1.81 -7.55
N SER A 64 4.88 1.87 -8.57
CA SER A 64 6.02 2.79 -8.64
C SER A 64 6.02 3.53 -9.98
N ARG A 65 6.60 4.73 -9.96
CA ARG A 65 6.75 5.53 -11.17
C ARG A 65 7.70 4.81 -12.14
N PRO A 66 7.38 4.74 -13.45
CA PRO A 66 8.26 4.14 -14.44
C PRO A 66 9.67 4.77 -14.42
N GLY A 67 10.70 3.94 -14.48
CA GLY A 67 12.10 4.38 -14.51
C GLY A 67 12.75 4.63 -13.14
N VAL A 68 12.05 4.35 -12.04
CA VAL A 68 12.63 4.37 -10.68
C VAL A 68 13.24 3.02 -10.34
N THR A 69 14.42 3.02 -9.74
CA THR A 69 15.07 1.79 -9.23
C THR A 69 15.35 1.96 -7.75
N SER A 70 14.73 1.12 -6.92
CA SER A 70 15.02 1.07 -5.50
C SER A 70 16.14 0.07 -5.21
N SER A 71 17.07 0.45 -4.33
CA SER A 71 18.01 -0.51 -3.75
C SER A 71 17.24 -1.53 -2.91
N LYS A 72 17.46 -2.81 -3.17
CA LYS A 72 16.86 -3.91 -2.40
C LYS A 72 17.31 -3.81 -0.96
N LEU A 73 16.35 -3.82 -0.03
CA LEU A 73 16.60 -3.79 1.40
C LEU A 73 16.39 -5.18 1.99
N GLN A 74 17.22 -5.54 2.97
CA GLN A 74 16.92 -6.65 3.86
C GLN A 74 15.75 -6.27 4.79
N PRO A 75 14.96 -7.24 5.29
CA PRO A 75 13.83 -6.94 6.19
C PRO A 75 14.23 -6.10 7.40
N ILE A 76 15.40 -6.38 7.99
CA ILE A 76 15.92 -5.62 9.14
C ILE A 76 16.30 -4.17 8.78
N GLU A 77 16.77 -3.93 7.56
CA GLU A 77 17.10 -2.59 7.06
C GLU A 77 15.83 -1.79 6.78
N ALA A 78 14.79 -2.46 6.27
CA ALA A 78 13.48 -1.85 6.06
C ALA A 78 12.87 -1.37 7.38
N VAL A 79 12.91 -2.18 8.44
CA VAL A 79 12.43 -1.79 9.77
C VAL A 79 13.20 -0.58 10.29
N LYS A 80 14.55 -0.60 10.22
CA LYS A 80 15.38 0.54 10.63
C LYS A 80 15.03 1.82 9.86
N LYS A 81 14.83 1.70 8.55
CA LYS A 81 14.46 2.82 7.68
C LYS A 81 13.09 3.40 8.05
N VAL A 82 12.10 2.55 8.30
CA VAL A 82 10.76 2.97 8.72
C VAL A 82 10.81 3.68 10.07
N LEU A 83 11.54 3.14 11.05
CA LEU A 83 11.67 3.77 12.37
C LEU A 83 12.38 5.13 12.29
N PHE A 84 13.46 5.22 11.49
CA PHE A 84 14.17 6.48 11.28
C PHE A 84 13.26 7.54 10.64
N ILE A 85 12.57 7.19 9.55
CA ILE A 85 11.69 8.13 8.84
C ILE A 85 10.45 8.47 9.67
N GLY A 86 9.92 7.53 10.46
CA GLY A 86 8.81 7.79 11.38
C GLY A 86 9.17 8.73 12.53
N GLY A 87 10.45 8.85 12.88
CA GLY A 87 10.94 9.87 13.82
C GLY A 87 11.00 11.27 13.21
N GLU A 88 11.28 11.37 11.91
CA GLU A 88 11.43 12.65 11.19
C GLU A 88 10.09 13.17 10.64
N ILE A 89 9.24 12.28 10.11
CA ILE A 89 7.97 12.62 9.47
C ILE A 89 6.83 12.20 10.39
N GLN A 90 6.30 13.16 11.15
CA GLN A 90 5.22 12.92 12.12
C GLN A 90 3.90 12.51 11.45
N GLN A 91 3.70 12.86 10.18
CA GLN A 91 2.49 12.53 9.42
C GLN A 91 2.57 11.19 8.68
N LEU A 92 3.58 10.36 8.97
CA LEU A 92 3.69 9.03 8.37
C LEU A 92 2.58 8.11 8.91
N SER A 93 1.56 7.83 8.09
CA SER A 93 0.41 7.01 8.49
C SER A 93 0.45 5.58 7.97
N VAL A 94 1.21 5.33 6.88
CA VAL A 94 1.17 4.05 6.15
C VAL A 94 2.57 3.55 5.80
N VAL A 95 2.78 2.26 6.03
CA VAL A 95 3.96 1.51 5.57
C VAL A 95 3.48 0.43 4.60
N GLY A 96 4.01 0.41 3.39
CA GLY A 96 3.66 -0.55 2.34
C GLY A 96 4.85 -1.29 1.75
N ILE A 97 4.62 -2.52 1.28
CA ILE A 97 5.57 -3.27 0.45
C ILE A 97 5.02 -3.26 -0.97
N ALA A 98 5.68 -2.52 -1.86
CA ALA A 98 5.17 -2.20 -3.19
C ALA A 98 6.06 -2.70 -4.35
N GLY A 99 7.14 -3.42 -4.05
CA GLY A 99 8.10 -3.90 -5.03
C GLY A 99 9.52 -4.03 -4.47
N PRO A 100 10.55 -4.19 -5.32
CA PRO A 100 10.57 -4.01 -6.79
C PRO A 100 9.76 -4.99 -7.65
N GLY A 101 9.41 -6.16 -7.12
CA GLY A 101 8.59 -7.19 -7.76
C GLY A 101 7.14 -7.22 -7.23
N ASP A 102 6.62 -8.42 -6.97
CA ASP A 102 5.31 -8.63 -6.34
C ASP A 102 5.47 -8.88 -4.83
N ALA A 103 4.60 -8.30 -4.02
CA ALA A 103 4.74 -8.31 -2.56
C ALA A 103 4.51 -9.70 -1.92
N LEU A 104 3.84 -10.62 -2.62
CA LEU A 104 3.46 -11.94 -2.10
C LEU A 104 4.15 -13.11 -2.84
N ALA A 105 5.04 -12.80 -3.78
CA ALA A 105 5.72 -13.78 -4.63
C ALA A 105 6.97 -14.42 -4.00
#